data_AF-A0A7V8W7U0-F1
#
_entry.id   AF-A0A7V8W7U0-F1
#
_cell.length_a   1.000
_cell.length_b   1.000
_cell.length_c   1.000
_cell.angle_alpha   90.00
_cell.angle_beta   90.00
_cell.angle_gamma   90.00
#
_symmetry.space_group_name_H-M   'P 1'
#
loop_
_entity.id
_entity.type
_entity.pdbx_description
1 polymer ?
#
loop_
_entity_poly.entity_id
_entity_poly.type
_entity_poly.pdbx_seq_one_letter_code
_entity_poly.pdbx_strand_id
1 'polypeptide(L)'
;MGHVLAVNEEAIKRPGMQKGRRAKLWAVVLLSLLFSGCSSAMRWAQDPPNVPSCLPDRLLTWEDFRPKAEAGRRAAETAVRFHLEAHSPPRILAVFDPKLSWVRADFAYTLNPLKIRSSEQLLRHEQLHYTISCMLAREANLSLMNGGDPKAMLILLNAVATRMNVQYDAESNHGLNREKQQEWEDAIQESLLAGPLTKPLAKTLGDDLRSKSN
;
A
#
# COMPACT_ATOMS: atom_id res chain seq x y z
N MET A 1 -92.28 -6.65 16.72
CA MET A 1 -92.89 -7.02 18.03
C MET A 1 -91.79 -6.91 19.08
N GLY A 2 -92.05 -6.31 20.25
CA GLY A 2 -90.98 -5.76 21.11
C GLY A 2 -90.48 -4.42 20.54
N HIS A 3 -90.50 -3.25 21.20
CA HIS A 3 -90.75 -2.85 22.60
C HIS A 3 -89.72 -3.36 23.64
N VAL A 4 -89.24 -2.54 24.61
CA VAL A 4 -89.17 -1.06 24.75
C VAL A 4 -88.30 -0.65 25.98
N LEU A 5 -87.58 0.49 25.95
CA LEU A 5 -87.03 1.25 27.12
C LEU A 5 -86.04 0.47 28.08
N ALA A 6 -85.37 1.05 29.09
CA ALA A 6 -84.82 2.41 29.33
C ALA A 6 -83.73 2.42 30.44
N VAL A 7 -82.78 3.38 30.35
CA VAL A 7 -82.22 4.28 31.40
C VAL A 7 -81.87 3.73 32.81
N ASN A 8 -80.62 3.96 33.28
CA ASN A 8 -80.30 4.70 34.54
C ASN A 8 -78.80 4.94 34.83
N GLU A 9 -78.52 5.92 35.69
CA GLU A 9 -77.22 6.35 36.28
C GLU A 9 -76.94 5.64 37.65
N GLU A 10 -75.79 5.70 38.36
CA GLU A 10 -74.45 6.31 38.13
C GLU A 10 -73.27 5.28 38.29
N ALA A 11 -72.53 5.02 39.39
CA ALA A 11 -72.46 5.58 40.76
C ALA A 11 -71.08 5.37 41.48
N ILE A 12 -70.29 6.45 41.61
CA ILE A 12 -69.30 6.82 42.65
C ILE A 12 -68.23 5.79 43.10
N LYS A 13 -66.94 6.07 42.81
CA LYS A 13 -65.89 6.20 43.86
C LYS A 13 -64.62 6.95 43.43
N ARG A 14 -63.94 7.56 44.41
CA ARG A 14 -62.69 8.36 44.30
C ARG A 14 -61.43 7.52 44.68
N PRO A 15 -60.22 8.08 44.87
CA PRO A 15 -59.27 8.46 43.82
C PRO A 15 -57.90 7.73 43.93
N GLY A 16 -57.24 7.44 42.80
CA GLY A 16 -55.98 6.68 42.76
C GLY A 16 -54.75 7.47 42.29
N MET A 17 -54.17 8.31 43.16
CA MET A 17 -52.95 9.08 42.84
C MET A 17 -51.67 8.24 42.95
N GLN A 18 -51.01 7.88 41.85
CA GLN A 18 -49.56 7.56 41.85
C GLN A 18 -48.77 8.01 40.61
N LYS A 19 -47.90 9.00 40.84
CA LYS A 19 -46.48 9.04 40.41
C LYS A 19 -46.18 8.66 38.95
N GLY A 20 -46.25 9.64 38.05
CA GLY A 20 -45.62 9.54 36.73
C GLY A 20 -44.10 9.37 36.84
N ARG A 21 -43.56 8.27 36.31
CA ARG A 21 -42.12 8.11 36.06
C ARG A 21 -41.79 8.64 34.68
N ARG A 22 -41.04 9.75 34.60
CA ARG A 22 -40.42 10.21 33.35
C ARG A 22 -39.40 9.16 32.88
N ALA A 23 -39.77 8.36 31.88
CA ALA A 23 -38.82 7.53 31.15
C ALA A 23 -37.85 8.45 30.40
N LYS A 24 -36.67 8.69 30.96
CA LYS A 24 -35.60 9.41 30.27
C LYS A 24 -35.09 8.52 29.14
N LEU A 25 -35.38 8.88 27.89
CA LEU A 25 -34.60 8.41 26.75
C LEU A 25 -33.16 8.90 26.96
N TRP A 26 -32.28 8.00 27.38
CA TRP A 26 -30.85 8.18 27.21
C TRP A 26 -30.52 7.64 25.82
N ALA A 27 -30.21 8.55 24.91
CA ALA A 27 -29.85 8.19 23.55
C ALA A 27 -28.61 7.29 23.56
N VAL A 28 -28.69 6.15 22.87
CA VAL A 28 -27.53 5.30 22.62
C VAL A 28 -26.66 6.03 21.60
N VAL A 29 -25.76 6.88 22.09
CA VAL A 29 -24.67 7.45 21.30
C VAL A 29 -23.64 6.35 21.09
N LEU A 30 -23.97 5.42 20.19
CA LEU A 30 -23.01 4.48 19.62
C LEU A 30 -22.08 5.31 18.74
N LEU A 31 -21.02 5.87 19.35
CA LEU A 31 -20.00 6.60 18.62
C LEU A 31 -19.21 5.58 17.81
N SER A 32 -19.70 5.29 16.60
CA SER A 32 -19.05 4.43 15.63
C SER A 32 -17.69 5.01 15.26
N LEU A 33 -16.65 4.59 15.98
CA LEU A 33 -15.26 4.77 15.63
C LEU A 33 -14.97 3.95 14.36
N LEU A 34 -15.46 4.46 13.24
CA LEU A 34 -15.05 4.07 11.91
C LEU A 34 -13.61 4.52 11.72
N PHE A 35 -12.69 3.78 12.32
CA PHE A 35 -11.33 3.64 11.82
C PHE A 35 -11.38 2.89 10.48
N SER A 36 -11.98 3.54 9.49
CA SER A 36 -11.69 3.29 8.09
C SER A 36 -10.21 3.63 7.91
N GLY A 37 -9.37 2.62 8.12
CA GLY A 37 -7.95 2.70 7.83
C GLY A 37 -7.79 2.98 6.35
N CYS A 38 -7.63 4.25 5.99
CA CYS A 38 -7.19 4.63 4.66
C CYS A 38 -5.80 4.05 4.49
N SER A 39 -5.69 2.91 3.79
CA SER A 39 -4.42 2.40 3.28
C SER A 39 -3.70 3.56 2.62
N SER A 40 -2.60 4.01 3.21
CA SER A 40 -1.85 5.13 2.64
C SER A 40 -1.34 4.70 1.28
N ALA A 41 -1.72 5.44 0.23
CA ALA A 41 -1.06 5.30 -1.06
C ALA A 41 0.43 5.59 -0.85
N MET A 42 1.29 4.74 -1.42
CA MET A 42 2.74 4.92 -1.39
C MET A 42 3.09 6.36 -1.77
N ARG A 43 3.99 6.98 -1.00
CA ARG A 43 4.43 8.36 -1.21
C ARG A 43 5.83 8.35 -1.78
N TRP A 44 6.05 9.11 -2.85
CA TRP A 44 7.40 9.31 -3.35
C TRP A 44 8.26 10.07 -2.33
N ALA A 45 9.50 9.64 -2.19
CA ALA A 45 10.51 10.29 -1.36
C ALA A 45 11.71 10.65 -2.25
N GLN A 46 12.08 11.92 -2.27
CA GLN A 46 13.27 12.42 -2.95
C GLN A 46 14.54 11.92 -2.25
N ASP A 47 15.62 11.77 -3.01
CA ASP A 47 16.93 11.43 -2.45
C ASP A 47 17.64 12.66 -1.85
N PRO A 48 18.25 12.54 -0.65
CA PRO A 48 19.18 13.53 -0.11
C PRO A 48 20.65 13.14 -0.37
N PRO A 49 21.50 14.02 -0.93
CA PRO A 49 21.16 15.29 -1.59
C PRO A 49 20.39 15.05 -2.91
N ASN A 50 19.75 16.09 -3.44
CA ASN A 50 18.82 16.09 -4.58
C ASN A 50 19.45 15.69 -5.93
N VAL A 51 20.00 14.47 -6.00
CA VAL A 51 20.50 13.79 -7.17
C VAL A 51 19.78 12.45 -7.19
N PRO A 52 18.95 12.13 -8.21
CA PRO A 52 18.18 10.90 -8.20
C PRO A 52 19.06 9.65 -8.19
N SER A 53 18.67 8.62 -7.44
CA SER A 53 19.18 7.24 -7.61
C SER A 53 18.35 6.44 -8.61
N CYS A 54 17.39 7.07 -9.29
CA CYS A 54 16.47 6.41 -10.19
C CYS A 54 15.95 7.32 -11.32
N LEU A 55 15.38 6.71 -12.36
CA LEU A 55 14.84 7.40 -13.53
C LEU A 55 13.62 6.62 -14.08
N PRO A 56 12.39 7.18 -14.00
CA PRO A 56 12.03 8.52 -13.52
C PRO A 56 12.06 8.68 -11.98
N ASP A 57 12.40 9.89 -11.51
CA ASP A 57 12.37 10.27 -10.10
C ASP A 57 10.95 10.62 -9.61
N ARG A 58 10.05 9.62 -9.70
CA ARG A 58 8.67 9.65 -9.21
C ARG A 58 8.10 8.24 -9.16
N LEU A 59 6.92 8.10 -8.55
CA LEU A 59 6.08 6.93 -8.75
C LEU A 59 5.72 6.76 -10.23
N LEU A 60 5.65 5.50 -10.67
CA LEU A 60 5.18 5.13 -12.00
C LEU A 60 3.65 5.25 -12.09
N THR A 61 3.15 5.49 -13.30
CA THR A 61 1.71 5.44 -13.65
C THR A 61 1.51 4.45 -14.81
N TRP A 62 0.26 4.09 -15.14
CA TRP A 62 0.00 3.25 -16.31
C TRP A 62 0.38 3.90 -17.66
N GLU A 63 0.73 5.18 -17.69
CA GLU A 63 1.25 5.85 -18.88
C GLU A 63 2.73 5.50 -19.14
N ASP A 64 3.48 5.04 -18.13
CA ASP A 64 4.86 4.58 -18.28
C ASP A 64 4.96 3.18 -18.88
N PHE A 65 3.94 2.33 -18.67
CA PHE A 65 3.95 0.93 -19.08
C PHE A 65 3.40 0.75 -20.49
N ARG A 66 4.11 0.01 -21.34
CA ARG A 66 3.59 -0.35 -22.67
C ARG A 66 2.34 -1.25 -22.54
N PRO A 67 1.18 -0.88 -23.13
CA PRO A 67 0.02 -1.75 -23.18
C PRO A 67 0.31 -3.04 -23.96
N LYS A 68 -0.19 -4.16 -23.44
CA LYS A 68 -0.05 -5.49 -24.04
C LYS A 68 -1.43 -6.13 -24.19
N ALA A 69 -1.66 -6.79 -25.32
CA ALA A 69 -2.80 -7.70 -25.49
C ALA A 69 -2.68 -8.90 -24.53
N GLU A 70 -3.79 -9.56 -24.21
CA GLU A 70 -3.82 -10.59 -23.17
C GLU A 70 -2.86 -11.75 -23.46
N ALA A 71 -1.96 -12.05 -22.51
CA ALA A 71 -1.00 -13.15 -22.60
C ALA A 71 -0.66 -13.70 -21.21
N GLY A 72 -1.25 -14.86 -20.86
CA GLY A 72 -0.92 -15.61 -19.65
C GLY A 72 -1.56 -15.09 -18.35
N ARG A 73 -0.98 -15.51 -17.22
CA ARG A 73 -1.55 -15.30 -15.87
C ARG A 73 -1.12 -13.98 -15.19
N ARG A 74 -0.06 -13.32 -15.66
CA ARG A 74 0.39 -12.03 -15.14
C ARG A 74 -0.47 -10.89 -15.72
N ALA A 75 -0.67 -9.82 -14.93
CA ALA A 75 -1.44 -8.66 -15.36
C ALA A 75 -0.57 -7.46 -15.76
N ALA A 76 0.63 -7.36 -15.21
CA ALA A 76 1.68 -6.44 -15.62
C ALA A 76 3.06 -7.07 -15.35
N GLU A 77 4.13 -6.33 -15.64
CA GLU A 77 5.51 -6.66 -15.32
C GLU A 77 6.35 -5.37 -15.31
N THR A 78 7.12 -5.15 -14.25
CA THR A 78 8.06 -4.02 -14.10
C THR A 78 9.49 -4.46 -14.34
N ALA A 79 10.15 -3.85 -15.33
CA ALA A 79 11.56 -4.07 -15.64
C ALA A 79 12.40 -2.84 -15.22
N VAL A 80 13.49 -3.10 -14.50
CA VAL A 80 14.45 -2.09 -14.05
C VAL A 80 15.87 -2.53 -14.42
N ARG A 81 16.72 -1.57 -14.81
CA ARG A 81 18.15 -1.77 -15.08
C ARG A 81 18.97 -0.92 -14.14
N PHE A 82 20.10 -1.45 -13.67
CA PHE A 82 21.07 -0.66 -12.93
C PHE A 82 22.16 -0.16 -13.88
N HIS A 83 22.26 1.16 -14.05
CA HIS A 83 23.28 1.81 -14.87
C HIS A 83 24.35 2.42 -13.96
N LEU A 84 25.61 2.01 -14.14
CA LEU A 84 26.77 2.61 -13.46
C LEU A 84 27.29 3.78 -14.31
N GLU A 85 27.31 4.97 -13.72
CA GLU A 85 27.76 6.22 -14.33
C GLU A 85 29.15 6.65 -13.83
N ALA A 86 29.93 7.24 -14.74
CA ALA A 86 31.29 7.74 -14.50
C ALA A 86 31.29 9.12 -13.78
N HIS A 87 30.57 9.21 -12.68
CA HIS A 87 30.62 10.35 -11.75
C HIS A 87 31.85 10.25 -10.81
N SER A 88 32.11 11.31 -10.04
CA SER A 88 33.11 11.32 -8.95
C SER A 88 32.47 11.87 -7.67
N PRO A 89 32.14 11.02 -6.66
CA PRO A 89 32.25 9.56 -6.69
C PRO A 89 31.30 8.92 -7.73
N PRO A 90 31.61 7.71 -8.22
CA PRO A 90 30.77 7.00 -9.19
C PRO A 90 29.39 6.68 -8.61
N ARG A 91 28.38 6.62 -9.49
CA ARG A 91 26.97 6.54 -9.11
C ARG A 91 26.25 5.44 -9.90
N ILE A 92 25.29 4.77 -9.28
CA ILE A 92 24.37 3.85 -9.94
C ILE A 92 22.95 4.45 -9.93
N LEU A 93 22.25 4.36 -11.06
CA LEU A 93 20.81 4.63 -11.14
C LEU A 93 19.99 3.37 -11.45
N ALA A 94 18.84 3.25 -10.79
CA ALA A 94 17.75 2.35 -11.14
C ALA A 94 16.90 2.98 -12.27
N VAL A 95 17.07 2.50 -13.50
CA VAL A 95 16.38 3.02 -14.69
C VAL A 95 15.24 2.08 -15.08
N PHE A 96 14.02 2.58 -15.11
CA PHE A 96 12.85 1.85 -15.61
C PHE A 96 12.99 1.58 -17.12
N ASP A 97 12.70 0.36 -17.58
CA ASP A 97 12.78 -0.03 -18.99
C ASP A 97 11.39 -0.17 -19.64
N PRO A 98 10.83 0.89 -20.26
CA PRO A 98 9.50 0.83 -20.89
C PRO A 98 9.42 -0.09 -22.12
N LYS A 99 10.54 -0.67 -22.59
CA LYS A 99 10.54 -1.67 -23.67
C LYS A 99 10.30 -3.09 -23.12
N LEU A 100 10.63 -3.32 -21.86
CA LEU A 100 10.41 -4.59 -21.17
C LEU A 100 9.26 -4.53 -20.18
N SER A 101 9.02 -3.41 -19.51
CA SER A 101 7.84 -3.19 -18.68
C SER A 101 6.55 -3.21 -19.52
N TRP A 102 5.49 -3.81 -19.00
CA TRP A 102 4.19 -3.86 -19.69
C TRP A 102 3.01 -4.02 -18.75
N VAL A 103 1.81 -3.69 -19.23
CA VAL A 103 0.53 -3.84 -18.51
C VAL A 103 -0.55 -4.35 -19.47
N ARG A 104 -1.48 -5.18 -19.01
CA ARG A 104 -2.66 -5.57 -19.81
C ARG A 104 -3.54 -4.35 -20.08
N ALA A 105 -4.01 -4.20 -21.33
CA ALA A 105 -4.89 -3.08 -21.70
C ALA A 105 -6.19 -3.02 -20.85
N ASP A 106 -6.72 -4.15 -20.39
CA ASP A 106 -7.92 -4.22 -19.54
C ASP A 106 -7.69 -3.86 -18.06
N PHE A 107 -6.44 -3.55 -17.68
CA PHE A 107 -6.07 -2.92 -16.41
C PHE A 107 -5.68 -1.46 -16.62
N ALA A 108 -4.85 -1.16 -17.63
CA ALA A 108 -4.35 0.21 -17.89
C ALA A 108 -5.47 1.22 -18.21
N TYR A 109 -6.49 0.80 -18.97
CA TYR A 109 -7.52 1.70 -19.50
C TYR A 109 -8.94 1.31 -19.02
N THR A 110 -9.07 0.72 -17.83
CA THR A 110 -10.36 0.25 -17.34
C THR A 110 -11.30 1.37 -16.88
N LEU A 111 -12.29 1.69 -17.72
CA LEU A 111 -13.46 2.47 -17.32
C LEU A 111 -14.51 1.67 -16.54
N ASN A 112 -14.32 0.35 -16.35
CA ASN A 112 -15.23 -0.49 -15.57
C ASN A 112 -15.01 -0.25 -14.06
N PRO A 113 -15.99 0.28 -13.30
CA PRO A 113 -15.82 0.60 -11.88
C PRO A 113 -15.47 -0.61 -11.00
N LEU A 114 -15.88 -1.82 -11.41
CA LEU A 114 -15.58 -3.07 -10.70
C LEU A 114 -14.10 -3.49 -10.83
N LYS A 115 -13.40 -2.99 -11.86
CA LYS A 115 -11.96 -3.26 -12.09
C LYS A 115 -11.03 -2.16 -11.59
N ILE A 116 -11.51 -0.91 -11.41
CA ILE A 116 -10.66 0.23 -10.98
C ILE A 116 -9.82 -0.13 -9.75
N ARG A 117 -10.43 -0.62 -8.67
CA ARG A 117 -9.71 -1.03 -7.44
C ARG A 117 -8.67 -2.14 -7.63
N SER A 118 -8.87 -3.02 -8.60
CA SER A 118 -7.90 -4.06 -8.94
C SER A 118 -6.75 -3.51 -9.81
N SER A 119 -7.03 -2.49 -10.62
CA SER A 119 -6.01 -1.73 -11.36
C SER A 119 -5.16 -0.86 -10.43
N GLU A 120 -5.78 -0.19 -9.45
CA GLU A 120 -5.08 0.56 -8.39
C GLU A 120 -4.18 -0.35 -7.55
N GLN A 121 -4.67 -1.53 -7.13
CA GLN A 121 -3.88 -2.51 -6.38
C GLN A 121 -2.67 -3.03 -7.20
N LEU A 122 -2.89 -3.36 -8.48
CA LEU A 122 -1.83 -3.81 -9.37
C LEU A 122 -0.80 -2.69 -9.64
N LEU A 123 -1.24 -1.44 -9.79
CA LEU A 123 -0.33 -0.31 -9.98
C LEU A 123 0.59 -0.15 -8.77
N ARG A 124 0.06 -0.28 -7.55
CA ARG A 124 0.88 -0.27 -6.32
C ARG A 124 1.90 -1.42 -6.26
N HIS A 125 1.53 -2.60 -6.75
CA HIS A 125 2.42 -3.78 -6.81
C HIS A 125 3.61 -3.53 -7.76
N GLU A 126 3.32 -3.04 -8.98
CA GLU A 126 4.32 -2.68 -9.99
C GLU A 126 5.17 -1.46 -9.55
N GLN A 127 4.56 -0.46 -8.93
CA GLN A 127 5.27 0.66 -8.29
C GLN A 127 6.27 0.16 -7.23
N LEU A 128 5.90 -0.83 -6.41
CA LEU A 128 6.79 -1.33 -5.35
C LEU A 128 8.01 -2.08 -5.90
N HIS A 129 7.87 -2.86 -6.99
CA HIS A 129 9.02 -3.45 -7.69
C HIS A 129 10.04 -2.39 -8.17
N TYR A 130 9.54 -1.26 -8.67
CA TYR A 130 10.38 -0.11 -9.02
C TYR A 130 11.00 0.54 -7.77
N THR A 131 10.19 0.87 -6.76
CA THR A 131 10.63 1.57 -5.53
C THR A 131 11.67 0.76 -4.73
N ILE A 132 11.56 -0.58 -4.66
CA ILE A 132 12.60 -1.47 -4.10
C ILE A 132 13.93 -1.25 -4.82
N SER A 133 13.91 -1.18 -6.15
CA SER A 133 15.11 -0.98 -6.97
C SER A 133 15.72 0.41 -6.76
N CYS A 134 14.88 1.44 -6.61
CA CYS A 134 15.31 2.82 -6.32
C CYS A 134 15.99 2.94 -4.94
N MET A 135 15.37 2.36 -3.91
CA MET A 135 15.92 2.30 -2.55
C MET A 135 17.29 1.59 -2.52
N LEU A 136 17.42 0.46 -3.23
CA LEU A 136 18.68 -0.27 -3.28
C LEU A 136 19.78 0.48 -4.05
N ALA A 137 19.45 1.22 -5.12
CA ALA A 137 20.40 2.07 -5.81
C ALA A 137 20.92 3.23 -4.93
N ARG A 138 20.06 3.81 -4.10
CA ARG A 138 20.41 4.84 -3.10
C ARG A 138 21.40 4.30 -2.05
N GLU A 139 21.14 3.12 -1.47
CA GLU A 139 22.05 2.49 -0.50
C GLU A 139 23.38 2.05 -1.13
N ALA A 140 23.36 1.62 -2.40
CA ALA A 140 24.57 1.39 -3.17
C ALA A 140 25.37 2.70 -3.37
N ASN A 141 24.72 3.80 -3.72
CA ASN A 141 25.36 5.11 -3.89
C ASN A 141 26.03 5.62 -2.61
N LEU A 142 25.38 5.44 -1.45
CA LEU A 142 25.95 5.77 -0.14
C LEU A 142 27.19 4.90 0.17
N SER A 143 27.19 3.64 -0.26
CA SER A 143 28.36 2.76 -0.16
C SER A 143 29.51 3.18 -1.09
N LEU A 144 29.21 3.71 -2.28
CA LEU A 144 30.21 4.24 -3.22
C LEU A 144 30.82 5.57 -2.76
N MET A 145 30.05 6.45 -2.10
CA MET A 145 30.58 7.66 -1.45
C MET A 145 31.63 7.34 -0.38
N ASN A 146 31.57 6.16 0.24
CA ASN A 146 32.54 5.66 1.21
C ASN A 146 33.69 4.84 0.58
N GLY A 147 33.85 4.88 -0.75
CA GLY A 147 34.99 4.26 -1.45
C GLY A 147 34.83 2.79 -1.83
N GLY A 148 33.61 2.23 -1.83
CA GLY A 148 33.36 0.87 -2.32
C GLY A 148 33.65 0.69 -3.82
N ASP A 149 34.05 -0.52 -4.24
CA ASP A 149 34.29 -0.80 -5.67
C ASP A 149 32.99 -0.73 -6.51
N PRO A 150 32.94 0.09 -7.58
CA PRO A 150 31.70 0.30 -8.33
C PRO A 150 31.21 -0.94 -9.10
N LYS A 151 32.10 -1.83 -9.51
CA LYS A 151 31.74 -3.02 -10.30
C LYS A 151 31.19 -4.12 -9.40
N ALA A 152 31.86 -4.38 -8.28
CA ALA A 152 31.39 -5.28 -7.23
C ALA A 152 30.06 -4.80 -6.65
N MET A 153 29.91 -3.49 -6.41
CA MET A 153 28.64 -2.91 -5.95
C MET A 153 27.51 -3.10 -6.98
N LEU A 154 27.76 -2.87 -8.27
CA LEU A 154 26.76 -3.12 -9.31
C LEU A 154 26.35 -4.60 -9.38
N ILE A 155 27.29 -5.54 -9.25
CA ILE A 155 27.00 -6.98 -9.23
C ILE A 155 26.16 -7.36 -8.01
N LEU A 156 26.56 -6.88 -6.82
CA LEU A 156 25.84 -7.12 -5.56
C LEU A 156 24.41 -6.55 -5.62
N LEU A 157 24.26 -5.32 -6.10
CA LEU A 157 22.98 -4.63 -6.26
C LEU A 157 22.01 -5.41 -7.15
N ASN A 158 22.47 -5.90 -8.31
CA ASN A 158 21.65 -6.74 -9.19
C ASN A 158 21.17 -8.01 -8.46
N ALA A 159 22.07 -8.70 -7.74
CA ALA A 159 21.72 -9.92 -7.00
C ALA A 159 20.73 -9.67 -5.85
N VAL A 160 20.94 -8.60 -5.07
CA VAL A 160 20.04 -8.22 -3.95
C VAL A 160 18.68 -7.78 -4.49
N ALA A 161 18.63 -6.97 -5.54
CA ALA A 161 17.38 -6.53 -6.16
C ALA A 161 16.60 -7.71 -6.75
N THR A 162 17.25 -8.65 -7.46
CA THR A 162 16.59 -9.88 -7.93
C THR A 162 16.00 -10.67 -6.76
N ARG A 163 16.76 -10.87 -5.67
CA ARG A 163 16.29 -11.60 -4.49
C ARG A 163 15.09 -10.92 -3.82
N MET A 164 15.15 -9.61 -3.59
CA MET A 164 14.08 -8.88 -2.91
C MET A 164 12.79 -8.84 -3.73
N ASN A 165 12.88 -8.66 -5.05
CA ASN A 165 11.70 -8.70 -5.92
C ASN A 165 11.04 -10.08 -5.93
N VAL A 166 11.81 -11.18 -5.99
CA VAL A 166 11.29 -12.55 -5.89
C VAL A 166 10.68 -12.85 -4.50
N GLN A 167 11.26 -12.31 -3.44
CA GLN A 167 10.72 -12.47 -2.08
C GLN A 167 9.39 -11.70 -1.92
N TYR A 168 9.33 -10.45 -2.40
CA TYR A 168 8.12 -9.65 -2.42
C TYR A 168 7.00 -10.30 -3.26
N ASP A 169 7.33 -10.85 -4.43
CA ASP A 169 6.43 -11.67 -5.26
C ASP A 169 5.81 -12.83 -4.47
N ALA A 170 6.65 -13.59 -3.76
CA ALA A 170 6.23 -14.77 -3.01
C ALA A 170 5.36 -14.42 -1.79
N GLU A 171 5.76 -13.41 -0.99
CA GLU A 171 5.05 -13.02 0.23
C GLU A 171 3.74 -12.27 -0.05
N SER A 172 3.72 -11.42 -1.09
CA SER A 172 2.50 -10.76 -1.56
C SER A 172 1.62 -11.66 -2.42
N ASN A 173 2.06 -12.87 -2.78
CA ASN A 173 1.40 -13.76 -3.74
C ASN A 173 1.06 -13.01 -5.05
N HIS A 174 2.06 -12.36 -5.66
CA HIS A 174 1.92 -11.48 -6.83
C HIS A 174 0.84 -10.40 -6.63
N GLY A 175 0.91 -9.66 -5.52
CA GLY A 175 -0.03 -8.59 -5.17
C GLY A 175 -1.45 -9.04 -4.74
N LEU A 176 -1.73 -10.35 -4.69
CA LEU A 176 -3.04 -10.87 -4.27
C LEU A 176 -3.24 -10.80 -2.75
N ASN A 177 -2.17 -10.92 -1.96
CA ASN A 177 -2.17 -10.71 -0.52
C ASN A 177 -1.91 -9.22 -0.20
N ARG A 178 -3.01 -8.48 -0.01
CA ARG A 178 -2.98 -7.03 0.25
C ARG A 178 -2.33 -6.65 1.58
N GLU A 179 -2.40 -7.52 2.59
CA GLU A 179 -1.79 -7.29 3.90
C GLU A 179 -0.26 -7.33 3.78
N LYS A 180 0.29 -8.40 3.21
CA LYS A 180 1.74 -8.49 2.95
C LYS A 180 2.22 -7.46 1.94
N GLN A 181 1.40 -7.07 0.96
CA GLN A 181 1.74 -5.93 0.10
C GLN A 181 1.85 -4.62 0.91
N GLN A 182 0.89 -4.32 1.80
CA GLN A 182 0.97 -3.11 2.64
C GLN A 182 2.19 -3.14 3.59
N GLU A 183 2.49 -4.29 4.22
CA GLU A 183 3.70 -4.45 5.05
C GLU A 183 4.99 -4.10 4.29
N TRP A 184 5.11 -4.55 3.03
CA TRP A 184 6.26 -4.22 2.19
C TRP A 184 6.26 -2.76 1.72
N GLU A 185 5.09 -2.18 1.38
CA GLU A 185 5.00 -0.76 1.01
C GLU A 185 5.40 0.14 2.19
N ASP A 186 4.93 -0.18 3.40
CA ASP A 186 5.25 0.57 4.63
C ASP A 186 6.73 0.46 4.99
N ALA A 187 7.32 -0.74 4.96
CA ALA A 187 8.73 -0.96 5.31
C ALA A 187 9.72 -0.32 4.31
N ILE A 188 9.40 -0.33 3.01
CA ILE A 188 10.20 0.35 1.99
C ILE A 188 10.03 1.88 2.10
N GLN A 189 8.83 2.38 2.41
CA GLN A 189 8.61 3.80 2.64
C GLN A 189 9.32 4.30 3.92
N GLU A 190 9.33 3.54 5.02
CA GLU A 190 10.13 3.85 6.21
C GLU A 190 11.62 3.93 5.85
N SER A 191 12.13 2.95 5.11
CA SER A 191 13.54 2.90 4.69
C SER A 191 13.95 4.12 3.84
N LEU A 192 13.08 4.57 2.92
CA LEU A 192 13.30 5.78 2.12
C LEU A 192 13.21 7.09 2.94
N LEU A 193 12.39 7.12 3.99
CA LEU A 193 12.24 8.29 4.87
C LEU A 193 13.34 8.38 5.94
N ALA A 194 13.95 7.26 6.32
CA ALA A 194 14.99 7.19 7.36
C ALA A 194 16.32 7.88 7.00
N GLY A 195 16.49 8.33 5.76
CA GLY A 195 17.76 8.88 5.25
C GLY A 195 18.69 7.77 4.73
N PRO A 196 20.01 7.92 4.85
CA PRO A 196 20.98 6.83 4.72
C PRO A 196 20.80 5.77 5.82
N LEU A 197 20.72 4.48 5.48
CA LEU A 197 20.47 3.44 6.49
C LEU A 197 21.63 3.24 7.46
N THR A 198 21.54 3.88 8.63
CA THR A 198 22.45 3.65 9.77
C THR A 198 22.26 2.29 10.46
N LYS A 199 21.35 1.43 9.97
CA LYS A 199 21.04 0.10 10.50
C LYS A 199 20.73 -0.90 9.38
N PRO A 200 21.22 -2.16 9.43
CA PRO A 200 20.95 -3.15 8.38
C PRO A 200 19.48 -3.61 8.31
N LEU A 201 18.82 -3.35 7.19
CA LEU A 201 17.42 -3.73 6.91
C LEU A 201 17.14 -5.25 7.06
N ALA A 202 18.15 -6.08 6.81
CA ALA A 202 18.05 -7.54 6.87
C ALA A 202 17.70 -8.10 8.27
N LYS A 203 17.78 -7.29 9.34
CA LYS A 203 17.45 -7.72 10.70
C LYS A 203 16.01 -7.37 11.11
N THR A 204 15.47 -6.23 10.69
CA THR A 204 14.16 -5.74 11.18
C THR A 204 12.98 -6.56 10.68
N LEU A 205 12.91 -6.90 9.38
CA LEU A 205 11.83 -7.77 8.88
C LEU A 205 11.86 -9.19 9.48
N GLY A 206 13.06 -9.73 9.76
CA GLY A 206 13.22 -11.05 10.34
C GLY A 206 12.82 -11.14 11.81
N ASP A 207 13.17 -10.13 12.61
CA ASP A 207 12.87 -10.11 14.05
C ASP A 207 11.40 -9.75 14.32
N ASP A 208 10.77 -8.86 13.53
CA ASP A 208 9.38 -8.43 13.80
C ASP A 208 8.30 -9.41 13.32
N LEU A 209 8.54 -10.15 12.23
CA LEU A 209 7.68 -11.30 11.87
C LEU A 209 7.73 -12.42 12.92
N ARG A 210 8.78 -12.45 13.76
CA ARG A 210 8.95 -13.39 14.87
C ARG A 210 8.43 -12.87 16.21
N SER A 211 8.21 -11.55 16.33
CA SER A 211 7.60 -10.93 17.52
C SER A 211 6.10 -11.20 17.59
N LYS A 212 5.44 -11.21 16.42
CA LYS A 212 3.98 -11.36 16.23
C LYS A 212 3.47 -12.82 16.20
N SER A 213 4.32 -13.79 16.51
CA SER A 213 4.01 -15.23 16.41
C SER A 213 4.08 -16.01 17.74
N ASN A 214 3.98 -15.32 18.88
CA ASN A 214 3.94 -15.89 20.24
C ASN A 214 2.82 -15.25 21.06
#